data_AF-A0A9P2DQA0-F1
#
_entry.id   AF-A0A9P2DQA0-F1
#
_cell.length_a   1.000
_cell.length_b   1.000
_cell.length_c   1.000
_cell.angle_alpha   90.00
_cell.angle_beta   90.00
_cell.angle_gamma   90.00
#
_symmetry.space_group_name_H-M   'P 1'
#
loop_
_entity.id
_entity.type
_entity.pdbx_description
1 polymer ?
#
loop_
_entity_poly.entity_id
_entity_poly.type
_entity_poly.pdbx_seq_one_letter_code
_entity_poly.pdbx_strand_id
1 'polypeptide(L)'
;MGNVKIDAAKVAEAKKSAAIVEKSLESTHKKCKSVISYVEGASWSGKSRDAFLTFMELIEKYHADVKKNYKKQKKALTALEDYVEDFENTSYSKDVKRL
;
A
#
# COMPACT_ATOMS: atom_id res chain seq x y z
N MET A 1 -16.66 -14.83 18.03
CA MET A 1 -15.77 -13.84 17.39
C MET A 1 -15.20 -12.98 18.50
N GLY A 2 -13.93 -13.20 18.87
CA GLY A 2 -13.33 -12.65 20.08
C GLY A 2 -13.07 -11.15 19.96
N ASN A 3 -13.34 -10.41 21.05
CA ASN A 3 -12.92 -9.04 21.39
C ASN A 3 -11.99 -8.33 20.37
N VAL A 4 -12.53 -7.88 19.23
CA VAL A 4 -11.82 -6.93 18.36
C VAL A 4 -12.23 -5.54 18.81
N LYS A 5 -11.37 -4.86 19.56
CA LYS A 5 -11.52 -3.42 19.84
C LYS A 5 -10.85 -2.64 18.72
N ILE A 6 -11.63 -1.86 17.98
CA ILE A 6 -11.12 -0.94 16.96
C ILE A 6 -10.82 0.39 17.65
N ASP A 7 -9.54 0.77 17.70
CA ASP A 7 -9.11 2.07 18.19
C ASP A 7 -9.04 3.06 17.01
N ALA A 8 -9.94 4.06 17.02
CA ALA A 8 -10.06 5.04 15.95
C ALA A 8 -8.77 5.87 15.73
N ALA A 9 -8.04 6.20 16.80
CA ALA A 9 -6.78 6.94 16.70
C ALA A 9 -5.71 6.08 16.02
N LYS A 10 -5.65 4.79 16.35
CA LYS A 10 -4.73 3.83 15.71
C LYS A 10 -5.09 3.54 14.26
N VAL A 11 -6.39 3.52 13.91
CA VAL A 11 -6.83 3.42 12.51
C VAL A 11 -6.41 4.66 11.72
N ALA A 12 -6.58 5.86 12.28
CA ALA A 12 -6.14 7.10 11.64
C ALA A 12 -4.61 7.16 11.44
N GLU A 13 -3.84 6.73 12.44
CA GLU A 13 -2.38 6.58 12.36
C GLU A 13 -1.98 5.59 11.25
N ALA A 14 -2.64 4.42 11.21
CA ALA A 14 -2.43 3.43 10.17
C ALA A 14 -2.76 3.99 8.77
N LYS A 15 -3.83 4.78 8.61
CA LYS A 15 -4.18 5.42 7.32
C LYS A 15 -3.13 6.42 6.87
N LYS A 16 -2.58 7.20 7.80
CA LYS A 16 -1.52 8.20 7.51
C LYS A 16 -0.21 7.51 7.13
N SER A 17 0.25 6.56 7.93
CA SER A 17 1.38 5.69 7.58
C SER A 17 1.13 5.04 6.25
N ALA A 18 -0.13 4.68 5.98
CA ALA A 18 -0.44 3.98 4.78
C ALA A 18 -0.24 4.83 3.51
N ALA A 19 -0.65 6.10 3.55
CA ALA A 19 -0.43 7.05 2.47
C ALA A 19 1.07 7.33 2.23
N ILE A 20 1.88 7.37 3.29
CA ILE A 20 3.33 7.58 3.18
C ILE A 20 3.99 6.42 2.42
N VAL A 21 3.66 5.18 2.77
CA VAL A 21 4.19 3.99 2.10
C VAL A 21 3.78 3.96 0.62
N GLU A 22 2.52 4.26 0.30
CA GLU A 22 2.07 4.33 -1.09
C GLU A 22 2.89 5.34 -1.90
N LYS A 23 3.08 6.56 -1.37
CA LYS A 23 3.87 7.60 -2.03
C LYS A 23 5.34 7.18 -2.21
N SER A 24 5.91 6.51 -1.21
CA SER A 24 7.28 5.99 -1.28
C SER A 24 7.42 4.92 -2.36
N LEU A 25 6.49 3.97 -2.42
CA LEU A 25 6.45 2.93 -3.45
C LEU A 25 6.31 3.53 -4.85
N GLU A 26 5.46 4.54 -5.03
CA GLU A 26 5.32 5.23 -6.33
C GLU A 26 6.60 5.96 -6.76
N SER A 27 7.25 6.65 -5.83
CA SER A 27 8.50 7.36 -6.07
C SER A 27 9.61 6.40 -6.46
N THR A 28 9.79 5.32 -5.70
CA THR A 28 10.83 4.31 -5.97
C THR A 28 10.58 3.60 -7.28
N HIS A 29 9.33 3.22 -7.58
CA HIS A 29 8.96 2.60 -8.85
C HIS A 29 9.29 3.50 -10.05
N LYS A 30 8.96 4.80 -9.96
CA LYS A 30 9.33 5.78 -11.00
C LYS A 30 10.85 5.92 -11.15
N LYS A 31 11.59 5.96 -10.03
CA LYS A 31 13.06 6.04 -10.06
C LYS A 31 13.67 4.81 -10.72
N CYS A 32 13.20 3.61 -10.40
CA CYS A 32 13.67 2.37 -11.05
C CYS A 32 13.48 2.43 -12.56
N LYS A 33 12.29 2.83 -13.03
CA LYS A 33 12.03 2.98 -14.47
C LYS A 33 12.93 4.00 -15.14
N SER A 34 13.17 5.14 -14.49
CA SER A 34 14.06 6.17 -15.00
C SER A 34 15.51 5.65 -15.13
N VAL A 35 16.00 4.93 -14.13
CA VAL A 35 17.34 4.35 -14.13
C VAL A 35 17.49 3.28 -15.20
N ILE A 36 16.50 2.39 -15.35
CA ILE A 36 16.49 1.36 -16.41
C ILE A 36 16.57 2.05 -17.79
N SER A 37 15.67 3.00 -18.06
CA SER A 37 15.63 3.71 -19.34
C SER A 37 16.93 4.47 -19.63
N TYR A 38 17.54 5.09 -18.62
CA TYR A 38 18.84 5.74 -18.75
C TYR A 38 19.94 4.75 -19.14
N VAL A 39 20.00 3.59 -18.49
CA VAL A 39 21.03 2.58 -18.76
C VAL A 39 20.83 1.90 -20.12
N GLU A 40 19.59 1.69 -20.55
CA GLU A 40 19.26 1.18 -21.89
C GLU A 40 19.71 2.13 -23.01
N GLY A 41 19.61 3.44 -22.79
CA GLY A 41 20.04 4.47 -23.75
C GLY A 41 21.51 4.88 -23.63
N ALA A 42 22.23 4.40 -22.62
CA ALA A 42 23.64 4.73 -22.40
C ALA A 42 24.55 3.93 -23.34
N SER A 43 25.75 4.45 -23.61
CA SER A 43 26.81 3.74 -24.33
C SER A 43 27.41 2.57 -23.52
N TRP A 44 26.93 2.35 -22.29
CA TRP A 44 27.35 1.23 -21.47
C TRP A 44 26.89 -0.09 -22.10
N SER A 45 27.79 -1.09 -22.13
CA SER A 45 27.52 -2.42 -22.67
C SER A 45 28.33 -3.49 -21.94
N GLY A 46 27.94 -4.76 -22.15
CA GLY A 46 28.60 -5.92 -21.57
C GLY A 46 27.89 -6.51 -20.35
N LYS A 47 28.40 -7.64 -19.85
CA LYS A 47 27.73 -8.47 -18.83
C LYS A 47 27.41 -7.72 -17.53
N SER A 48 28.23 -6.75 -17.14
CA SER A 48 27.98 -5.94 -15.94
C SER A 48 26.75 -5.05 -16.09
N ARG A 49 26.50 -4.51 -17.29
CA ARG A 49 25.28 -3.77 -17.60
C ARG A 49 24.07 -4.68 -17.51
N ASP A 50 24.15 -5.83 -18.16
CA ASP A 50 23.02 -6.77 -18.24
C ASP A 50 22.65 -7.30 -16.84
N ALA A 51 23.66 -7.58 -16.00
CA ALA A 51 23.43 -7.92 -14.59
C ALA A 51 22.79 -6.78 -13.81
N PHE A 52 23.27 -5.55 -13.98
CA PHE A 52 22.69 -4.36 -13.34
C PHE A 52 21.22 -4.16 -13.74
N LEU A 53 20.92 -4.22 -15.03
CA LEU A 53 19.54 -4.11 -15.55
C LEU A 53 18.65 -5.21 -14.97
N THR A 54 19.13 -6.47 -14.96
CA THR A 54 18.39 -7.59 -14.39
C THR A 54 18.02 -7.34 -12.92
N PHE A 55 18.96 -6.87 -12.10
CA PHE A 55 18.66 -6.53 -10.70
C PHE A 55 17.67 -5.37 -10.59
N MET A 56 17.82 -4.33 -11.40
CA MET A 56 16.93 -3.18 -11.40
C MET A 56 15.50 -3.53 -11.82
N GLU A 57 15.33 -4.39 -12.83
CA GLU A 57 14.04 -4.92 -13.26
C GLU A 57 13.38 -5.78 -12.18
N LEU A 58 14.17 -6.58 -11.46
CA LEU A 58 13.66 -7.42 -10.37
C LEU A 58 13.15 -6.55 -9.20
N ILE A 59 13.90 -5.48 -8.87
CA ILE A 59 13.47 -4.48 -7.89
C ILE A 59 12.20 -3.76 -8.35
N GLU A 60 12.11 -3.38 -9.64
CA GLU A 60 10.93 -2.73 -10.21
C GLU A 60 9.69 -3.62 -10.11
N LYS A 61 9.81 -4.89 -10.48
CA LYS A 61 8.73 -5.90 -10.39
C LYS A 61 8.26 -6.08 -8.96
N TYR A 62 9.19 -6.21 -8.01
CA TYR A 62 8.86 -6.32 -6.59
C TYR A 62 8.07 -5.10 -6.10
N HIS A 63 8.50 -3.87 -6.44
CA HIS A 63 7.79 -2.65 -6.06
C HIS A 63 6.40 -2.55 -6.70
N ALA A 64 6.24 -3.03 -7.94
CA ALA A 64 4.95 -3.07 -8.62
C ALA A 64 3.97 -4.03 -7.90
N ASP A 65 4.43 -5.20 -7.49
CA ASP A 65 3.63 -6.18 -6.75
C ASP A 65 3.26 -5.69 -5.35
N VAL A 66 4.22 -5.10 -4.63
CA VAL A 66 3.95 -4.49 -3.32
C VAL A 66 2.91 -3.39 -3.50
N LYS A 67 3.05 -2.47 -4.46
CA LYS A 67 2.06 -1.43 -4.74
C LYS A 67 0.66 -1.99 -5.03
N LYS A 68 0.56 -3.08 -5.81
CA LYS A 68 -0.71 -3.74 -6.13
C LYS A 68 -1.39 -4.31 -4.89
N ASN A 69 -0.66 -5.04 -4.06
CA ASN A 69 -1.20 -5.63 -2.82
C ASN A 69 -1.53 -4.55 -1.79
N TYR A 70 -0.71 -3.50 -1.76
CA TYR A 70 -0.90 -2.37 -0.88
C TYR A 70 -2.22 -1.63 -1.12
N LYS A 71 -2.64 -1.47 -2.37
CA LYS A 71 -3.97 -0.91 -2.69
C LYS A 71 -5.12 -1.68 -2.04
N LYS A 72 -5.01 -3.02 -1.97
CA LYS A 72 -6.02 -3.85 -1.30
C LYS A 72 -6.03 -3.60 0.21
N GLN A 73 -4.85 -3.51 0.82
CA GLN A 73 -4.69 -3.21 2.24
C GLN A 73 -5.25 -1.82 2.59
N LYS A 74 -4.92 -0.79 1.79
CA LYS A 74 -5.47 0.56 1.95
C LYS A 74 -6.99 0.56 1.83
N LYS A 75 -7.56 -0.14 0.84
CA LYS A 75 -9.01 -0.25 0.68
C LYS A 75 -9.68 -0.88 1.90
N ALA A 76 -9.13 -1.98 2.42
CA ALA A 76 -9.63 -2.63 3.63
C ALA A 76 -9.54 -1.69 4.85
N LEU A 77 -8.46 -0.92 4.96
CA LEU A 77 -8.26 0.05 6.03
C LEU A 77 -9.22 1.24 5.95
N THR A 78 -9.58 1.70 4.75
CA THR A 78 -10.57 2.76 4.56
C THR A 78 -11.98 2.26 4.89
N ALA A 79 -12.34 1.05 4.46
CA ALA A 79 -13.65 0.46 4.71
C ALA A 79 -13.94 0.14 6.20
N LEU A 80 -12.93 0.16 7.07
CA LEU A 80 -13.12 -0.04 8.51
C LEU A 80 -14.02 1.02 9.16
N GLU A 81 -14.03 2.25 8.66
CA GLU A 81 -14.97 3.29 9.14
C GLU A 81 -16.41 2.95 8.74
N ASP A 82 -16.62 2.57 7.47
CA ASP A 82 -17.93 2.16 6.96
C ASP A 82 -18.49 0.98 7.77
N TYR A 83 -17.66 -0.02 8.11
CA TYR A 83 -18.09 -1.15 8.94
C TYR A 83 -18.47 -0.75 10.38
N VAL A 84 -17.79 0.25 10.97
CA VAL A 84 -18.13 0.75 12.30
C VAL A 84 -19.45 1.52 12.24
N GLU A 85 -19.64 2.36 11.24
CA GLU A 85 -20.88 3.12 11.02
C GLU A 85 -22.08 2.19 10.74
N ASP A 86 -21.90 1.19 9.88
CA ASP A 86 -22.91 0.18 9.60
C ASP A 86 -23.31 -0.59 10.87
N PHE A 87 -22.32 -0.98 11.70
CA PHE A 87 -22.59 -1.64 12.97
C PHE A 87 -23.38 -0.74 13.93
N GLU A 88 -23.01 0.53 14.06
CA GLU A 88 -23.73 1.51 14.87
C GLU A 88 -25.18 1.73 14.41
N ASN A 89 -25.45 1.54 13.12
CA ASN A 89 -26.78 1.70 12.53
C ASN A 89 -27.68 0.46 12.58
N THR A 90 -27.16 -0.68 13.05
CA THR A 90 -27.94 -1.92 13.23
C THR A 90 -29.05 -1.75 14.27
N SER A 91 -30.14 -2.53 14.12
CA SER A 91 -31.23 -2.59 15.11
C SER A 91 -30.72 -2.95 16.50
N TYR A 92 -29.78 -3.90 16.59
CA TYR A 92 -29.14 -4.31 17.83
C TYR A 92 -28.41 -3.16 18.55
N SER A 93 -27.59 -2.38 17.83
CA SER A 93 -26.92 -1.19 18.38
C SER A 93 -27.92 -0.15 18.89
N LYS A 94 -28.99 0.10 18.11
CA LYS A 94 -30.04 1.05 18.47
C LYS A 94 -30.83 0.62 19.69
N ASP A 95 -31.13 -0.67 19.82
CA ASP A 95 -31.83 -1.23 20.98
C ASP A 95 -30.98 -1.11 22.25
N VAL A 96 -29.65 -1.33 22.15
CA VAL A 96 -28.72 -1.13 23.28
C VAL A 96 -28.57 0.35 23.65
N LYS A 97 -28.50 1.27 22.69
CA LYS A 97 -28.45 2.73 22.96
C LYS A 97 -29.74 3.24 23.64
N ARG A 98 -30.83 2.48 23.61
CA ARG A 98 -32.14 2.84 24.17
C ARG A 98 -32.42 2.23 25.55
N LEU A 99 -31.50 1.41 26.07
CA LEU A 99 -31.47 0.90 27.45
C LEU A 99 -30.70 1.87 28.35
#